data_AF-A0A925ZQ05-F1
#
_entry.id   AF-A0A925ZQ05-F1
#
_cell.length_a   1.000
_cell.length_b   1.000
_cell.length_c   1.000
_cell.angle_alpha   90.00
_cell.angle_beta   90.00
_cell.angle_gamma   90.00
#
_symmetry.space_group_name_H-M   'P 1'
#
loop_
_entity.id
_entity.type
_entity.pdbx_description
1 polymer ?
#
loop_
_entity_poly.entity_id
_entity_poly.type
_entity_poly.pdbx_seq_one_letter_code
_entity_poly.pdbx_strand_id
1 'polypeptide(L)'
;RGWPRAARRSALLLACTTALWCARDVLYFTAGLLPTPKVLPHGDRVAFSAIGHPLPIPYYAYGGWHRDDLAAWVTAHDDGQGRFLVEGWNWGEQLSWKTDAQILGGFIWRNLEHGWANLFRRRPQGIVAERELAKYFRDYGVRWVVVATHRELAPWWDRNTLIERVAELAPFRIYRVKQATHLLDPPQGTVDARTNLLRVTGTDPDRPVLLRYHWLPQLVCEPGCTIERSKLAGDPVGFFRVPAPHPADFQIRNAY
;
A
#
# COMPACT_ATOMS: atom_id res chain seq x y z
N ARG A 1 -6.33 -53.50 3.61
CA ARG A 1 -5.51 -53.65 4.85
C ARG A 1 -5.73 -52.41 5.71
N GLY A 2 -6.04 -52.55 7.00
CA GLY A 2 -6.27 -51.39 7.88
C GLY A 2 -4.97 -50.68 8.25
N TRP A 3 -5.02 -49.36 8.45
CA TRP A 3 -3.87 -48.59 8.94
C TRP A 3 -3.37 -49.12 10.29
N PRO A 4 -2.04 -49.16 10.54
CA PRO A 4 -1.47 -49.48 11.84
C PRO A 4 -2.07 -48.62 12.97
N ARG A 5 -2.20 -49.18 14.18
CA ARG A 5 -2.77 -48.47 15.34
C ARG A 5 -2.04 -47.14 15.64
N ALA A 6 -0.72 -47.08 15.42
CA ALA A 6 0.06 -45.85 15.55
C ALA A 6 -0.36 -44.78 14.53
N ALA A 7 -0.39 -45.12 13.23
CA ALA A 7 -0.79 -44.20 12.17
C ALA A 7 -2.22 -43.65 12.36
N ARG A 8 -3.16 -44.49 12.83
CA ARG A 8 -4.52 -44.04 13.19
C ARG A 8 -4.51 -43.02 14.33
N ARG A 9 -3.69 -43.23 15.37
CA ARG A 9 -3.55 -42.29 16.50
C ARG A 9 -2.94 -40.96 16.03
N SER A 10 -1.87 -40.99 15.24
CA SER A 10 -1.24 -39.78 14.69
C SER A 10 -2.19 -38.99 13.79
N ALA A 11 -2.94 -39.67 12.92
CA ALA A 11 -3.95 -39.03 12.06
C ALA A 11 -5.08 -38.39 12.88
N LEU A 12 -5.58 -39.07 13.91
CA LEU A 12 -6.59 -38.51 14.81
C LEU A 12 -6.06 -37.28 15.55
N LEU A 13 -4.81 -37.32 16.02
CA LEU A 13 -4.18 -36.24 16.79
C LEU A 13 -3.96 -35.00 15.89
N LEU A 14 -3.47 -35.20 14.66
CA LEU A 14 -3.35 -34.15 13.65
C LEU A 14 -4.71 -33.57 13.25
N ALA A 15 -5.72 -34.41 13.00
CA ALA A 15 -7.07 -33.96 12.68
C ALA A 15 -7.66 -33.10 13.81
N CYS A 16 -7.48 -33.52 15.07
CA CYS A 16 -7.91 -32.73 16.23
C CYS A 16 -7.15 -31.41 16.36
N THR A 17 -5.81 -31.37 16.18
CA THR A 17 -5.06 -30.12 16.26
C THR A 17 -5.37 -29.17 15.11
N THR A 18 -5.56 -29.68 13.89
CA THR A 18 -5.97 -28.87 12.74
C THR A 18 -7.40 -28.35 12.92
N ALA A 19 -8.34 -29.19 13.39
CA ALA A 19 -9.70 -28.75 13.70
C ALA A 19 -9.73 -27.70 14.81
N LEU A 20 -8.89 -27.82 15.85
CA LEU A 20 -8.73 -26.81 16.89
C LEU A 20 -8.11 -25.51 16.37
N TRP A 21 -7.15 -25.58 15.44
CA TRP A 21 -6.58 -24.39 14.79
C TRP A 21 -7.59 -23.69 13.89
N CYS A 22 -8.28 -24.41 13.01
CA CYS A 22 -9.35 -23.85 12.18
C CYS A 22 -10.51 -23.31 13.04
N ALA A 23 -10.89 -24.00 14.11
CA ALA A 23 -11.89 -23.51 15.05
C ALA A 23 -11.41 -22.27 15.81
N ARG A 24 -10.14 -22.19 16.19
CA ARG A 24 -9.54 -20.97 16.78
C ARG A 24 -9.61 -19.81 15.80
N ASP A 25 -9.21 -20.00 14.55
CA ASP A 25 -9.21 -18.93 13.54
C ASP A 25 -10.65 -18.50 13.21
N VAL A 26 -11.57 -19.45 13.03
CA VAL A 26 -13.00 -19.15 12.86
C VAL A 26 -13.55 -18.39 14.07
N LEU A 27 -13.32 -18.85 15.31
CA LEU A 27 -13.80 -18.16 16.52
C LEU A 27 -13.14 -16.79 16.72
N TYR A 28 -11.89 -16.62 16.30
CA TYR A 28 -11.16 -15.35 16.27
C TYR A 28 -11.80 -14.34 15.30
N PHE A 29 -12.40 -14.81 14.20
CA PHE A 29 -13.04 -13.97 13.20
C PHE A 29 -14.57 -13.84 13.29
N THR A 30 -15.35 -14.79 13.85
CA THR A 30 -16.79 -14.89 13.52
C THR A 30 -17.85 -14.76 14.62
N ALA A 31 -17.55 -14.92 15.92
CA ALA A 31 -18.64 -15.13 16.92
C ALA A 31 -18.66 -14.24 18.17
N GLY A 32 -17.57 -14.17 18.94
CA GLY A 32 -17.62 -13.61 20.32
C GLY A 32 -17.35 -12.11 20.46
N LEU A 33 -16.80 -11.46 19.43
CA LEU A 33 -16.19 -10.12 19.52
C LEU A 33 -16.96 -9.00 18.82
N LEU A 34 -18.03 -9.32 18.09
CA LEU A 34 -18.90 -8.31 17.48
C LEU A 34 -19.99 -7.95 18.50
N PRO A 35 -19.99 -6.72 19.05
CA PRO A 35 -21.01 -6.32 20.02
C PRO A 35 -22.39 -6.36 19.38
N THR A 36 -23.38 -6.92 20.08
CA THR A 36 -24.77 -6.91 19.63
C THR A 36 -25.18 -5.46 19.33
N PRO A 37 -25.53 -5.12 18.07
CA PRO A 37 -25.73 -3.73 17.69
C PRO A 37 -26.87 -3.12 18.52
N LYS A 38 -26.56 -2.08 19.30
CA LYS A 38 -27.58 -1.41 20.12
C LYS A 38 -28.65 -0.83 19.20
N VAL A 39 -29.91 -1.00 19.62
CA VAL A 39 -31.06 -0.40 18.97
C VAL A 39 -30.99 1.12 19.19
N LEU A 40 -31.25 1.90 18.15
CA LEU A 40 -31.32 3.37 18.26
C LEU A 40 -32.57 3.77 19.08
N PRO A 41 -32.61 4.97 19.69
CA PRO A 41 -33.75 5.40 20.52
C PRO A 41 -35.13 5.38 19.84
N HIS A 42 -35.16 5.26 18.51
CA HIS A 42 -36.35 5.21 17.65
C HIS A 42 -36.69 3.78 17.13
N GLY A 43 -35.95 2.74 17.55
CA GLY A 43 -36.29 1.34 17.29
C GLY A 43 -35.46 0.60 16.23
N ASP A 44 -34.62 1.32 15.48
CA ASP A 44 -33.84 0.75 14.36
C ASP A 44 -32.52 0.06 14.78
N ARG A 45 -32.08 -0.91 13.97
CA ARG A 45 -30.80 -1.64 14.15
C ARG A 45 -29.63 -0.94 13.45
N VAL A 46 -28.44 -0.99 14.05
CA VAL A 46 -27.21 -0.33 13.54
C VAL A 46 -26.53 -1.12 12.39
N ALA A 47 -25.75 -0.41 11.57
CA ALA A 47 -25.30 -0.76 10.22
C ALA A 47 -23.78 -1.06 10.06
N PHE A 48 -23.41 -1.92 9.09
CA PHE A 48 -22.10 -2.30 8.50
C PHE A 48 -21.42 -1.10 7.88
N SER A 49 -20.20 -1.38 7.44
CA SER A 49 -19.35 -0.52 6.66
C SER A 49 -18.02 -1.25 6.52
N ALA A 50 -17.12 -0.72 5.69
CA ALA A 50 -15.74 -1.19 5.55
C ALA A 50 -14.89 -1.12 6.84
N ILE A 51 -15.50 -0.77 7.98
CA ILE A 51 -14.95 -0.75 9.35
C ILE A 51 -15.54 -1.82 10.30
N GLY A 52 -16.56 -2.60 9.91
CA GLY A 52 -16.96 -3.89 10.57
C GLY A 52 -18.23 -3.97 11.47
N HIS A 53 -19.46 -3.88 10.91
CA HIS A 53 -20.80 -3.87 11.61
C HIS A 53 -21.92 -4.65 10.76
N PRO A 54 -23.28 -4.40 10.77
CA PRO A 54 -24.33 -5.17 9.98
C PRO A 54 -24.97 -4.75 8.58
N LEU A 55 -25.52 -3.54 8.34
CA LEU A 55 -26.19 -2.99 7.08
C LEU A 55 -25.38 -1.93 6.24
N PRO A 56 -25.70 -1.45 5.00
CA PRO A 56 -24.84 -0.50 4.27
C PRO A 56 -24.99 0.98 4.71
N ILE A 57 -23.89 1.72 4.94
CA ILE A 57 -23.95 3.20 5.05
C ILE A 57 -24.09 3.79 3.62
N PRO A 58 -25.08 4.65 3.31
CA PRO A 58 -25.27 5.20 1.96
C PRO A 58 -24.05 5.94 1.40
N TYR A 59 -23.33 6.66 2.26
CA TYR A 59 -22.08 7.35 1.91
C TYR A 59 -20.91 6.39 1.60
N TYR A 60 -21.01 5.11 1.97
CA TYR A 60 -20.02 4.06 1.64
C TYR A 60 -20.47 3.16 0.48
N ALA A 61 -21.54 3.52 -0.24
CA ALA A 61 -21.92 2.85 -1.47
C ALA A 61 -20.88 3.16 -2.56
N TYR A 62 -20.00 2.18 -2.86
CA TYR A 62 -18.90 2.29 -3.82
C TYR A 62 -19.30 2.89 -5.18
N GLY A 63 -20.54 2.71 -5.63
CA GLY A 63 -21.06 3.26 -6.89
C GLY A 63 -20.91 4.77 -7.03
N GLY A 64 -21.11 5.54 -5.95
CA GLY A 64 -20.92 7.00 -5.95
C GLY A 64 -19.44 7.43 -5.92
N TRP A 65 -18.53 6.48 -5.78
CA TRP A 65 -17.09 6.69 -5.74
C TRP A 65 -16.36 6.16 -6.97
N HIS A 66 -17.02 5.76 -8.06
CA HIS A 66 -16.28 5.32 -9.24
C HIS A 66 -15.84 6.53 -10.10
N ARG A 67 -14.53 6.65 -10.33
CA ARG A 67 -13.90 7.71 -11.14
C ARG A 67 -12.94 7.11 -12.17
N ASP A 68 -13.53 6.65 -13.26
CA ASP A 68 -12.82 6.04 -14.39
C ASP A 68 -12.01 7.08 -15.18
N ASP A 69 -12.42 8.34 -15.15
CA ASP A 69 -11.67 9.48 -15.69
C ASP A 69 -10.32 9.68 -14.99
N LEU A 70 -10.29 9.56 -13.66
CA LEU A 70 -9.03 9.62 -12.90
C LEU A 70 -8.16 8.39 -13.18
N ALA A 71 -8.76 7.19 -13.26
CA ALA A 71 -8.04 5.96 -13.59
C ALA A 71 -7.41 6.04 -14.99
N ALA A 72 -8.17 6.48 -16.00
CA ALA A 72 -7.68 6.69 -17.36
C ALA A 72 -6.56 7.74 -17.41
N TRP A 73 -6.68 8.85 -16.65
CA TRP A 73 -5.62 9.85 -16.55
C TRP A 73 -4.34 9.26 -15.93
N VAL A 74 -4.45 8.50 -14.84
CA VAL A 74 -3.32 7.82 -14.18
C VAL A 74 -2.65 6.85 -15.15
N THR A 75 -3.41 5.98 -15.83
CA THR A 75 -2.87 5.05 -16.83
C THR A 75 -2.15 5.76 -17.99
N ALA A 76 -2.62 6.94 -18.40
CA ALA A 76 -1.99 7.72 -19.48
C ALA A 76 -0.71 8.47 -19.05
N HIS A 77 -0.44 8.63 -17.76
CA HIS A 77 0.68 9.42 -17.22
C HIS A 77 1.64 8.62 -16.33
N ASP A 78 1.35 7.34 -16.08
CA ASP A 78 2.28 6.45 -15.40
C ASP A 78 3.34 5.91 -16.37
N ASP A 79 4.61 6.04 -15.97
CA ASP A 79 5.76 5.43 -16.65
C ASP A 79 6.43 4.33 -15.79
N GLY A 80 5.78 3.94 -14.70
CA GLY A 80 6.24 2.93 -13.76
C GLY A 80 7.45 3.36 -12.91
N GLN A 81 8.08 4.51 -13.18
CA GLN A 81 9.30 4.97 -12.50
C GLN A 81 9.05 5.99 -11.38
N GLY A 82 7.79 6.16 -10.95
CA GLY A 82 7.40 7.00 -9.83
C GLY A 82 6.05 6.62 -9.26
N ARG A 83 5.68 7.25 -8.14
CA ARG A 83 4.45 6.93 -7.41
C ARG A 83 3.43 8.07 -7.42
N PHE A 84 2.16 7.68 -7.33
CA PHE A 84 1.03 8.58 -7.18
C PHE A 84 0.64 8.64 -5.69
N LEU A 85 0.88 9.78 -5.05
CA LEU A 85 0.38 10.07 -3.71
C LEU A 85 -1.09 10.51 -3.80
N VAL A 86 -2.01 9.81 -3.14
CA VAL A 86 -3.47 10.03 -3.28
C VAL A 86 -4.13 10.27 -1.93
N GLU A 87 -4.83 11.41 -1.80
CA GLU A 87 -5.40 11.89 -0.53
C GLU A 87 -6.56 11.05 0.01
N GLY A 88 -7.56 10.76 -0.82
CA GLY A 88 -8.72 10.00 -0.37
C GLY A 88 -8.42 8.50 -0.32
N TRP A 89 -8.73 7.88 0.82
CA TRP A 89 -8.53 6.44 1.02
C TRP A 89 -9.29 5.62 -0.04
N ASN A 90 -10.55 5.95 -0.30
CA ASN A 90 -11.40 5.32 -1.31
C ASN A 90 -10.89 5.53 -2.75
N TRP A 91 -10.13 6.60 -3.01
CA TRP A 91 -9.52 6.89 -4.31
C TRP A 91 -8.21 6.11 -4.51
N GLY A 92 -7.37 6.07 -3.48
CA GLY A 92 -6.12 5.29 -3.50
C GLY A 92 -6.37 3.79 -3.63
N GLU A 93 -7.32 3.22 -2.87
CA GLU A 93 -7.74 1.83 -3.04
C GLU A 93 -8.22 1.56 -4.49
N GLN A 94 -9.03 2.47 -5.07
CA GLN A 94 -9.57 2.25 -6.42
C GLN A 94 -8.54 2.30 -7.53
N LEU A 95 -7.59 3.24 -7.47
CA LEU A 95 -6.51 3.26 -8.45
C LEU A 95 -5.65 1.99 -8.35
N SER A 96 -5.47 1.47 -7.14
CA SER A 96 -4.69 0.24 -6.88
C SER A 96 -5.31 -1.05 -7.44
N TRP A 97 -6.59 -1.05 -7.84
CA TRP A 97 -7.21 -2.19 -8.56
C TRP A 97 -7.68 -1.86 -9.99
N LYS A 98 -7.64 -0.59 -10.40
CA LYS A 98 -8.00 -0.16 -11.77
C LYS A 98 -6.80 0.11 -12.68
N THR A 99 -5.59 0.23 -12.12
CA THR A 99 -4.37 0.56 -12.85
C THR A 99 -3.19 -0.26 -12.31
N ASP A 100 -2.16 -0.47 -13.13
CA ASP A 100 -0.87 -1.03 -12.68
C ASP A 100 0.01 0.00 -11.93
N ALA A 101 -0.50 1.22 -11.72
CA ALA A 101 0.28 2.33 -11.18
C ALA A 101 0.61 2.16 -9.70
N GLN A 102 1.79 2.63 -9.32
CA GLN A 102 2.26 2.53 -7.93
C GLN A 102 1.62 3.60 -7.05
N ILE A 103 0.56 3.22 -6.33
CA ILE A 103 -0.21 4.13 -5.48
C ILE A 103 0.31 4.18 -4.04
N LEU A 104 0.48 5.39 -3.51
CA LEU A 104 0.63 5.68 -2.09
C LEU A 104 -0.63 6.39 -1.60
N GLY A 105 -1.53 5.64 -0.98
CA GLY A 105 -2.84 6.13 -0.57
C GLY A 105 -3.59 5.05 0.21
N GLY A 106 -4.88 4.92 -0.02
CA GLY A 106 -5.66 3.79 0.52
C GLY A 106 -6.03 3.93 2.01
N PHE A 107 -6.41 2.81 2.63
CA PHE A 107 -6.96 2.76 3.99
C PHE A 107 -6.04 3.36 5.07
N ILE A 108 -6.31 4.60 5.49
CA ILE A 108 -5.61 5.25 6.62
C ILE A 108 -5.96 4.67 8.00
N TRP A 109 -7.11 4.00 8.12
CA TRP A 109 -7.64 3.49 9.40
C TRP A 109 -7.21 2.05 9.73
N ARG A 110 -6.71 1.29 8.75
CA ARG A 110 -6.23 -0.07 8.99
C ARG A 110 -4.91 0.01 9.76
N ASN A 111 -4.82 -0.65 10.91
CA ASN A 111 -3.62 -0.63 11.74
C ASN A 111 -2.53 -1.60 11.22
N LEU A 112 -2.14 -1.41 9.96
CA LEU A 112 -1.02 -2.08 9.32
C LEU A 112 0.22 -1.18 9.36
N GLU A 113 1.39 -1.75 9.59
CA GLU A 113 2.67 -1.01 9.63
C GLU A 113 2.98 -0.32 8.28
N HIS A 114 2.62 -0.95 7.18
CA HIS A 114 2.79 -0.41 5.82
C HIS A 114 2.00 0.90 5.59
N GLY A 115 0.92 1.12 6.36
CA GLY A 115 0.15 2.35 6.29
C GLY A 115 0.89 3.60 6.80
N TRP A 116 2.06 3.46 7.43
CA TRP A 116 2.90 4.60 7.82
C TRP A 116 3.48 5.37 6.61
N ALA A 117 3.60 4.72 5.45
CA ALA A 117 3.97 5.38 4.21
C ALA A 117 2.92 6.36 3.70
N ASN A 118 1.64 6.19 4.05
CA ASN A 118 0.58 7.10 3.64
C ASN A 118 0.74 8.44 4.38
N LEU A 119 1.04 9.51 3.64
CA LEU A 119 1.23 10.85 4.20
C LEU A 119 0.00 11.31 5.00
N PHE A 120 -1.19 11.09 4.44
CA PHE A 120 -2.46 11.59 4.97
C PHE A 120 -2.89 10.87 6.26
N ARG A 121 -2.39 9.66 6.53
CA ARG A 121 -2.52 9.00 7.84
C ARG A 121 -1.75 9.75 8.94
N ARG A 122 -0.59 10.32 8.62
CA ARG A 122 0.31 11.00 9.59
C ARG A 122 0.11 12.52 9.63
N ARG A 123 -0.50 13.08 8.59
CA ARG A 123 -0.63 14.52 8.31
C ARG A 123 -2.00 14.77 7.65
N PRO A 124 -3.06 15.00 8.42
CA PRO A 124 -4.38 15.34 7.87
C PRO A 124 -4.28 16.45 6.82
N GLN A 125 -4.98 16.28 5.70
CA GLN A 125 -4.94 17.17 4.52
C GLN A 125 -3.54 17.40 3.89
N GLY A 126 -2.50 16.70 4.37
CA GLY A 126 -1.12 16.83 3.90
C GLY A 126 -0.37 18.08 4.39
N ILE A 127 -0.82 18.72 5.48
CA ILE A 127 -0.15 19.92 6.04
C ILE A 127 1.23 19.53 6.61
N VAL A 128 2.29 19.94 5.91
CA VAL A 128 3.69 19.60 6.21
C VAL A 128 4.62 20.74 5.78
N ALA A 129 5.71 20.98 6.52
CA ALA A 129 6.75 21.92 6.10
C ALA A 129 7.45 21.43 4.82
N GLU A 130 7.72 22.31 3.85
CA GLU A 130 8.24 21.90 2.53
C GLU A 130 9.49 21.02 2.61
N ARG A 131 10.42 21.28 3.54
CA ARG A 131 11.60 20.41 3.77
C ARG A 131 11.28 18.95 4.09
N GLU A 132 10.21 18.71 4.86
CA GLU A 132 9.75 17.36 5.24
C GLU A 132 8.96 16.72 4.08
N LEU A 133 8.22 17.52 3.32
CA LEU A 133 7.50 17.06 2.13
C LEU A 133 8.46 16.70 0.98
N ALA A 134 9.50 17.50 0.72
CA ALA A 134 10.56 17.22 -0.24
C ALA A 134 11.33 15.93 0.13
N LYS A 135 11.61 15.74 1.43
CA LYS A 135 12.17 14.49 1.95
C LYS A 135 11.22 13.32 1.68
N TYR A 136 9.94 13.44 2.02
CA TYR A 136 8.94 12.42 1.78
C TYR A 136 8.84 12.03 0.30
N PHE A 137 8.73 13.01 -0.61
CA PHE A 137 8.65 12.74 -2.05
C PHE A 137 9.88 11.98 -2.58
N ARG A 138 11.10 12.37 -2.16
CA ARG A 138 12.33 11.67 -2.59
C ARG A 138 12.44 10.28 -1.96
N ASP A 139 12.14 10.15 -0.67
CA ASP A 139 12.27 8.89 0.05
C ASP A 139 11.28 7.84 -0.46
N TYR A 140 10.05 8.23 -0.83
CA TYR A 140 9.01 7.31 -1.31
C TYR A 140 8.85 7.27 -2.84
N GLY A 141 9.69 7.98 -3.59
CA GLY A 141 9.64 8.00 -5.07
C GLY A 141 8.37 8.67 -5.64
N VAL A 142 7.80 9.66 -4.93
CA VAL A 142 6.54 10.32 -5.32
C VAL A 142 6.78 11.27 -6.49
N ARG A 143 6.09 11.03 -7.60
CA ARG A 143 6.17 11.83 -8.82
C ARG A 143 4.89 12.60 -9.09
N TRP A 144 3.75 12.07 -8.65
CA TRP A 144 2.42 12.65 -8.83
C TRP A 144 1.71 12.79 -7.49
N VAL A 145 0.92 13.84 -7.32
CA VAL A 145 0.07 14.06 -6.15
C VAL A 145 -1.36 14.33 -6.61
N VAL A 146 -2.32 13.60 -6.05
CA VAL A 146 -3.76 13.72 -6.34
C VAL A 146 -4.48 14.12 -5.05
N VAL A 147 -5.02 15.34 -5.04
CA VAL A 147 -5.71 15.97 -3.91
C VAL A 147 -7.18 16.12 -4.25
N ALA A 148 -8.08 15.70 -3.36
CA ALA A 148 -9.54 15.78 -3.54
C ALA A 148 -10.19 16.80 -2.60
N THR A 149 -9.51 17.23 -1.53
CA THR A 149 -9.95 18.29 -0.64
C THR A 149 -10.13 19.60 -1.41
N HIS A 150 -11.23 20.31 -1.17
CA HIS A 150 -11.56 21.57 -1.84
C HIS A 150 -10.44 22.60 -1.70
N ARG A 151 -10.24 23.42 -2.74
CA ARG A 151 -9.15 24.40 -2.82
C ARG A 151 -9.11 25.36 -1.64
N GLU A 152 -10.27 25.82 -1.17
CA GLU A 152 -10.39 26.74 -0.04
C GLU A 152 -9.99 26.11 1.29
N LEU A 153 -10.21 24.79 1.45
CA LEU A 153 -9.88 24.02 2.64
C LEU A 153 -8.42 23.54 2.65
N ALA A 154 -7.80 23.39 1.47
CA ALA A 154 -6.39 23.04 1.31
C ALA A 154 -5.69 23.88 0.22
N PRO A 155 -5.51 25.20 0.46
CA PRO A 155 -4.92 26.13 -0.50
C PRO A 155 -3.39 26.05 -0.57
N TRP A 156 -2.73 25.44 0.42
CA TRP A 156 -1.27 25.29 0.42
C TRP A 156 -0.77 24.41 -0.72
N TRP A 157 -1.55 23.43 -1.19
CA TRP A 157 -1.18 22.60 -2.35
C TRP A 157 -0.95 23.43 -3.61
N ASP A 158 -1.75 24.48 -3.85
CA ASP A 158 -1.56 25.38 -5.00
C ASP A 158 -0.46 26.42 -4.81
N ARG A 159 0.05 26.59 -3.58
CA ARG A 159 1.12 27.53 -3.23
C ARG A 159 2.47 26.83 -3.01
N ASN A 160 2.49 25.50 -2.99
CA ASN A 160 3.66 24.71 -2.66
C ASN A 160 4.71 24.79 -3.76
N THR A 161 5.95 25.10 -3.41
CA THR A 161 7.01 25.36 -4.39
C THR A 161 7.50 24.09 -5.09
N LEU A 162 7.37 22.93 -4.43
CA LEU A 162 7.93 21.64 -4.86
C LEU A 162 7.13 20.96 -5.96
N ILE A 163 5.90 21.41 -6.21
CA ILE A 163 4.96 20.79 -7.15
C ILE A 163 4.38 21.81 -8.13
N GLU A 164 3.89 21.34 -9.27
CA GLU A 164 3.17 22.11 -10.28
C GLU A 164 1.82 21.45 -10.57
N ARG A 165 0.74 22.22 -10.65
CA ARG A 165 -0.58 21.68 -11.02
C ARG A 165 -0.60 21.44 -12.53
N VAL A 166 -0.82 20.19 -12.94
CA VAL A 166 -0.80 19.76 -14.35
C VAL A 166 -2.19 19.47 -14.91
N ALA A 167 -3.14 19.10 -14.05
CA ALA A 167 -4.49 18.74 -14.46
C ALA A 167 -5.51 18.99 -13.33
N GLU A 168 -6.77 19.10 -13.72
CA GLU A 168 -7.91 19.18 -12.81
C GLU A 168 -9.05 18.32 -13.35
N LEU A 169 -9.50 17.34 -12.57
CA LEU A 169 -10.57 16.39 -12.90
C LEU A 169 -11.56 16.41 -11.74
N ALA A 170 -12.44 17.42 -11.70
CA ALA A 170 -13.23 17.78 -10.51
C ALA A 170 -13.84 16.56 -9.78
N PRO A 171 -13.54 16.32 -8.49
CA PRO A 171 -12.91 17.24 -7.54
C PRO A 171 -11.36 17.21 -7.47
N PHE A 172 -10.69 16.38 -8.27
CA PHE A 172 -9.25 16.15 -8.17
C PHE A 172 -8.42 17.31 -8.72
N ARG A 173 -7.51 17.82 -7.90
CA ARG A 173 -6.38 18.65 -8.32
C ARG A 173 -5.15 17.76 -8.42
N ILE A 174 -4.51 17.74 -9.58
CA ILE A 174 -3.40 16.82 -9.87
C ILE A 174 -2.12 17.61 -10.10
N TYR A 175 -1.07 17.22 -9.39
CA TYR A 175 0.21 17.91 -9.38
C TYR A 175 1.35 16.97 -9.74
N ARG A 176 2.34 17.48 -10.46
CA ARG A 176 3.64 16.84 -10.69
C ARG A 176 4.64 17.34 -9.65
N VAL A 177 5.46 16.45 -9.12
CA VAL A 177 6.62 16.79 -8.29
C VAL A 177 7.76 17.29 -9.19
N LYS A 178 8.29 18.48 -8.90
CA LYS A 178 9.33 19.13 -9.72
C LYS A 178 10.73 18.57 -9.49
N GLN A 179 11.03 18.13 -8.27
CA GLN A 179 12.31 17.49 -7.97
C GLN A 179 12.37 16.10 -8.60
N ALA A 180 13.57 15.68 -9.03
CA ALA A 180 13.78 14.32 -9.48
C ALA A 180 13.55 13.32 -8.33
N THR A 181 12.82 12.25 -8.62
CA THR A 181 12.56 11.14 -7.70
C THR A 181 12.77 9.83 -8.43
N HIS A 182 13.38 8.85 -7.76
CA HIS A 182 13.73 7.56 -8.34
C HIS A 182 13.26 6.44 -7.43
N LEU A 183 12.98 5.25 -7.97
CA LEU A 183 12.64 4.08 -7.16
C LEU A 183 13.87 3.33 -6.63
N LEU A 184 15.04 3.56 -7.24
CA LEU A 184 16.34 2.98 -6.90
C LEU A 184 17.29 4.05 -6.31
N ASP A 185 18.18 3.64 -5.42
CA ASP A 185 19.28 4.46 -4.90
C ASP A 185 20.56 3.60 -4.80
N PRO A 186 21.61 3.85 -5.62
CA PRO A 186 21.73 4.94 -6.60
C PRO A 186 20.68 4.86 -7.72
N PRO A 187 20.40 5.98 -8.42
CA PRO A 187 19.36 6.06 -9.46
C PRO A 187 19.85 5.48 -10.80
N GLN A 188 20.25 4.20 -10.78
CA GLN A 188 20.78 3.46 -11.92
C GLN A 188 19.96 2.17 -12.12
N GLY A 189 19.54 1.94 -13.36
CA GLY A 189 18.60 0.88 -13.70
C GLY A 189 17.13 1.29 -13.60
N THR A 190 16.24 0.34 -13.81
CA THR A 190 14.78 0.52 -13.82
C THR A 190 14.09 -0.58 -13.01
N VAL A 191 12.83 -0.33 -12.62
CA VAL A 191 11.97 -1.35 -11.99
C VAL A 191 10.67 -1.50 -12.78
N ASP A 192 10.34 -2.72 -13.18
CA ASP A 192 8.98 -3.14 -13.57
C ASP A 192 8.32 -3.78 -12.35
N ALA A 193 7.25 -3.15 -11.85
CA ALA A 193 6.56 -3.54 -10.64
C ALA A 193 5.17 -4.08 -10.96
N ARG A 194 4.89 -5.30 -10.50
CA ARG A 194 3.62 -6.00 -10.70
C ARG A 194 3.16 -6.65 -9.39
N THR A 195 1.93 -7.13 -9.37
CA THR A 195 1.43 -7.94 -8.24
C THR A 195 2.37 -9.12 -7.98
N ASN A 196 2.92 -9.18 -6.77
CA ASN A 196 3.89 -10.19 -6.32
C ASN A 196 5.22 -10.30 -7.09
N LEU A 197 5.60 -9.30 -7.91
CA LEU A 197 6.87 -9.35 -8.64
C LEU A 197 7.44 -7.96 -8.89
N LEU A 198 8.71 -7.78 -8.57
CA LEU A 198 9.52 -6.65 -8.98
C LEU A 198 10.66 -7.18 -9.85
N ARG A 199 10.76 -6.71 -11.09
CA ARG A 199 11.92 -6.97 -11.97
C ARG A 199 12.78 -5.73 -11.98
N VAL A 200 14.07 -5.90 -11.75
CA VAL A 200 15.05 -4.82 -11.65
C VAL A 200 16.11 -5.08 -12.71
N THR A 201 16.44 -4.07 -13.51
CA THR A 201 17.37 -4.22 -14.64
C THR A 201 18.35 -3.07 -14.72
N GLY A 202 19.59 -3.35 -15.10
CA GLY A 202 20.64 -2.36 -15.37
C GLY A 202 21.26 -1.70 -14.13
N THR A 203 21.28 -2.39 -12.99
CA THR A 203 21.99 -1.93 -11.77
C THR A 203 23.50 -2.16 -11.86
N ASP A 204 24.29 -1.49 -11.01
CA ASP A 204 25.74 -1.70 -10.89
C ASP A 204 26.02 -2.90 -9.96
N PRO A 205 26.58 -4.03 -10.47
CA PRO A 205 26.84 -5.24 -9.67
C PRO A 205 27.71 -5.04 -8.43
N ASP A 206 28.62 -4.04 -8.49
CA ASP A 206 29.63 -3.79 -7.46
C ASP A 206 29.14 -2.78 -6.41
N ARG A 207 27.90 -2.26 -6.54
CA ARG A 207 27.32 -1.27 -5.62
C ARG A 207 25.98 -1.73 -5.05
N PRO A 208 25.81 -1.71 -3.72
CA PRO A 208 24.56 -2.12 -3.11
C PRO A 208 23.43 -1.14 -3.43
N VAL A 209 22.32 -1.65 -3.97
CA VAL A 209 21.15 -0.87 -4.35
C VAL A 209 20.05 -0.91 -3.29
N LEU A 210 19.55 0.26 -2.90
CA LEU A 210 18.32 0.42 -2.12
C LEU A 210 17.13 0.53 -3.07
N LEU A 211 16.11 -0.28 -2.85
CA LEU A 211 14.84 -0.21 -3.58
C LEU A 211 13.80 0.40 -2.63
N ARG A 212 13.16 1.49 -3.03
CA ARG A 212 12.18 2.22 -2.20
C ARG A 212 10.83 1.51 -2.08
N TYR A 213 10.82 0.19 -1.89
CA TYR A 213 9.63 -0.64 -1.69
C TYR A 213 9.70 -1.25 -0.29
N HIS A 214 8.55 -1.46 0.34
CA HIS A 214 8.49 -1.94 1.72
C HIS A 214 9.08 -3.35 1.86
N TRP A 215 9.88 -3.53 2.91
CA TRP A 215 10.46 -4.83 3.26
C TRP A 215 9.42 -5.78 3.88
N LEU A 216 9.46 -7.04 3.44
CA LEU A 216 8.77 -8.17 4.10
C LEU A 216 9.78 -9.30 4.33
N PRO A 217 9.68 -10.08 5.43
CA PRO A 217 10.61 -11.16 5.73
C PRO A 217 10.54 -12.34 4.75
N GLN A 218 9.46 -12.46 3.96
CA GLN A 218 9.24 -13.51 2.95
C GLN A 218 9.70 -13.12 1.54
N LEU A 219 10.35 -11.96 1.36
CA LEU A 219 10.89 -11.58 0.05
C LEU A 219 12.09 -12.45 -0.33
N VAL A 220 12.06 -12.98 -1.54
CA VAL A 220 13.16 -13.75 -2.15
C VAL A 220 13.70 -12.99 -3.35
N CYS A 221 15.02 -12.85 -3.42
CA CYS A 221 15.76 -12.23 -4.53
C CYS A 221 16.43 -13.32 -5.38
N GLU A 222 16.28 -13.25 -6.69
CA GLU A 222 16.89 -14.20 -7.65
C GLU A 222 17.26 -13.50 -8.98
N PRO A 223 18.26 -13.98 -9.72
CA PRO A 223 19.25 -14.98 -9.33
C PRO A 223 20.34 -14.37 -8.44
N GLY A 224 21.05 -15.19 -7.66
CA GLY A 224 22.35 -14.82 -7.10
C GLY A 224 22.41 -13.56 -6.21
N CYS A 225 21.29 -13.13 -5.62
CA CYS A 225 21.21 -11.95 -4.78
C CYS A 225 20.53 -12.25 -3.43
N THR A 226 20.78 -11.43 -2.43
CA THR A 226 20.11 -11.48 -1.13
C THR A 226 19.32 -10.19 -0.90
N ILE A 227 18.50 -10.17 0.14
CA ILE A 227 17.67 -9.01 0.48
C ILE A 227 17.83 -8.66 1.96
N GLU A 228 18.10 -7.40 2.24
CA GLU A 228 18.29 -6.86 3.58
C GLU A 228 17.27 -5.76 3.87
N ARG A 229 16.97 -5.55 5.15
CA ARG A 229 16.07 -4.48 5.59
C ARG A 229 16.85 -3.17 5.81
N SER A 230 16.50 -2.14 5.04
CA SER A 230 16.98 -0.77 5.23
C SER A 230 15.98 0.05 6.06
N LYS A 231 16.43 0.61 7.18
CA LYS A 231 15.58 1.42 8.08
C LYS A 231 15.29 2.78 7.46
N LEU A 232 14.03 3.21 7.54
CA LEU A 232 13.60 4.55 7.15
C LEU A 232 13.08 5.31 8.38
N ALA A 233 13.60 6.51 8.63
CA ALA A 233 13.17 7.32 9.77
C ALA A 233 11.68 7.71 9.65
N GLY A 234 10.87 7.29 10.61
CA GLY A 234 9.42 7.54 10.62
C GLY A 234 8.57 6.50 9.89
N ASP A 235 9.17 5.40 9.40
CA ASP A 235 8.46 4.24 8.85
C ASP A 235 8.95 2.95 9.58
N PRO A 236 8.07 2.26 10.34
CA PRO A 236 8.43 1.08 11.11
C PRO A 236 8.59 -0.20 10.26
N VAL A 237 8.31 -0.15 8.95
CA VAL A 237 8.65 -1.21 7.98
C VAL A 237 9.97 -0.88 7.31
N GLY A 238 10.11 0.34 6.77
CA GLY A 238 11.26 0.73 5.97
C GLY A 238 11.35 -0.05 4.66
N PHE A 239 12.48 0.10 3.98
CA PHE A 239 12.69 -0.42 2.63
C PHE A 239 13.58 -1.65 2.60
N PHE A 240 13.75 -2.25 1.43
CA PHE A 240 14.70 -3.32 1.25
C PHE A 240 15.87 -2.93 0.33
N ARG A 241 17.01 -3.56 0.58
CA ARG A 241 18.30 -3.31 -0.06
C ARG A 241 18.86 -4.63 -0.56
N VAL A 242 19.44 -4.62 -1.75
CA VAL A 242 20.24 -5.73 -2.27
C VAL A 242 21.71 -5.36 -2.06
N PRO A 243 22.47 -6.09 -1.21
CA PRO A 243 23.88 -5.82 -1.00
C PRO A 243 24.70 -6.27 -2.22
N ALA A 244 25.84 -5.60 -2.46
CA ALA A 244 26.81 -6.05 -3.44
C ALA A 244 27.68 -7.19 -2.86
N PRO A 245 28.16 -8.14 -3.69
CA PRO A 245 27.90 -8.24 -5.13
C PRO A 245 26.51 -8.82 -5.44
N HIS A 246 25.89 -8.34 -6.52
CA HIS A 246 24.65 -8.91 -7.07
C HIS A 246 24.66 -8.84 -8.61
N PRO A 247 23.83 -9.61 -9.34
CA PRO A 247 23.68 -9.43 -10.78
C PRO A 247 23.15 -8.03 -11.15
N ALA A 248 23.45 -7.54 -12.35
CA ALA A 248 22.92 -6.28 -12.85
C ALA A 248 21.38 -6.30 -13.01
N ASP A 249 20.85 -7.49 -13.33
CA ASP A 249 19.42 -7.77 -13.53
C ASP A 249 18.96 -8.87 -12.54
N PHE A 250 17.90 -8.61 -11.79
CA PHE A 250 17.34 -9.54 -10.81
C PHE A 250 15.83 -9.33 -10.61
N GLN A 251 15.19 -10.27 -9.92
CA GLN A 251 13.77 -10.22 -9.57
C GLN A 251 13.58 -10.44 -8.06
N ILE A 252 12.56 -9.80 -7.50
CA ILE A 252 12.14 -9.94 -6.11
C ILE A 252 10.66 -10.31 -6.08
N ARG A 253 10.31 -11.37 -5.34
CA ARG A 253 8.92 -11.84 -5.16
C ARG A 253 8.63 -12.17 -3.70
N ASN A 254 7.36 -12.18 -3.30
CA ASN A 254 6.91 -12.75 -2.02
C ASN A 254 6.71 -14.27 -2.19
N ALA A 255 7.37 -15.06 -1.34
CA ALA A 255 7.44 -16.52 -1.43
C ALA A 255 6.47 -17.22 -0.46
N TYR A 256 5.19 -16.79 -0.49
CA TYR A 256 4.05 -17.25 0.32
C TYR A 256 4.08 -18.72 0.76
#